data_AF-A0A842MBC1-F1
#
_entry.id   AF-A0A842MBC1-F1
#
_cell.length_a   1.000
_cell.length_b   1.000
_cell.length_c   1.000
_cell.angle_alpha   90.00
_cell.angle_beta   90.00
_cell.angle_gamma   90.00
#
_symmetry.space_group_name_H-M   'P 1'
#
loop_
_entity.id
_entity.type
_entity.pdbx_description
1 polymer ?
#
loop_
_entity_poly.entity_id
_entity_poly.type
_entity_poly.pdbx_seq_one_letter_code
_entity_poly.pdbx_strand_id
1 'polypeptide(L)' 'MEKESFARLIDHTNVKADAKIDEIIRLCKEAIHYGFGCVMVTPTNVKLASQILKGTPVKVGSVIGFPTGSTTPKV' A
#
# COMPACT_ATOMS: atom_id res chain seq x y z
N MET A 1 -14.13 -22.03 0.73
CA MET A 1 -13.02 -21.05 0.94
C MET A 1 -13.51 -19.98 1.88
N GLU A 2 -12.76 -19.68 2.94
CA GLU A 2 -13.21 -18.80 4.04
C GLU A 2 -12.87 -17.32 3.80
N LYS A 3 -13.67 -16.39 4.34
CA LYS A 3 -13.51 -14.94 4.12
C LYS A 3 -12.10 -14.42 4.47
N GLU A 4 -11.49 -14.94 5.53
CA GLU A 4 -10.14 -14.57 5.96
C GLU A 4 -9.05 -14.98 4.96
N SER A 5 -9.27 -16.06 4.19
CA SER A 5 -8.36 -16.44 3.11
C SER A 5 -8.45 -15.48 1.93
N PHE A 6 -9.63 -14.91 1.66
CA PHE A 6 -9.82 -13.93 0.60
C PHE A 6 -9.23 -12.56 0.95
N ALA A 7 -9.35 -12.11 2.21
CA ALA A 7 -8.81 -10.83 2.65
C ALA A 7 -7.31 -10.72 2.34
N ARG A 8 -6.55 -11.80 2.56
CA ARG A 8 -5.10 -11.85 2.29
C ARG A 8 -4.73 -11.74 0.80
N LEU A 9 -5.69 -11.86 -0.11
CA LEU A 9 -5.50 -11.67 -1.55
C LEU A 9 -5.74 -10.23 -2.00
N ILE A 10 -6.17 -9.35 -1.09
CA ILE A 10 -6.49 -7.96 -1.41
C ILE A 10 -5.26 -7.07 -1.20
N ASP A 11 -4.99 -6.26 -2.23
CA ASP A 11 -4.01 -5.18 -2.22
C ASP A 11 -4.74 -3.84 -2.04
N HIS A 12 -4.75 -3.34 -0.80
CA HIS A 12 -5.42 -2.08 -0.47
C HIS A 12 -4.64 -0.90 -1.02
N THR A 13 -5.24 -0.16 -1.95
CA THR A 13 -4.48 0.73 -2.84
C THR A 13 -4.86 2.20 -2.67
N ASN A 14 -3.86 3.05 -2.43
CA ASN A 14 -3.96 4.50 -2.65
C ASN A 14 -2.68 5.02 -3.31
N VAL A 15 -2.77 5.19 -4.63
CA VAL A 15 -1.67 5.67 -5.48
C VAL A 15 -2.00 7.01 -6.14
N LYS A 16 -2.93 7.77 -5.54
CA LYS A 16 -3.26 9.11 -6.02
C LYS A 16 -2.06 10.04 -5.82
N ALA A 17 -1.79 10.90 -6.81
CA ALA A 17 -0.68 11.85 -6.74
C ALA A 17 -0.83 12.86 -5.59
N ASP A 18 -2.07 13.15 -5.19
CA ASP A 18 -2.44 14.09 -4.13
C ASP A 18 -2.85 13.39 -2.82
N ALA A 19 -2.55 12.09 -2.67
CA ALA A 19 -2.86 11.34 -1.46
C ALA A 19 -2.24 12.00 -0.22
N LYS A 20 -3.08 12.32 0.76
CA LYS A 20 -2.66 12.95 2.02
C LYS A 20 -2.09 11.92 2.98
N ILE A 21 -1.19 12.35 3.86
CA ILE A 21 -0.58 11.51 4.90
C ILE A 21 -1.64 10.77 5.73
N ASP A 22 -2.69 11.46 6.16
CA ASP A 22 -3.77 10.86 6.96
C ASP A 22 -4.54 9.76 6.20
N GLU A 23 -4.66 9.88 4.87
CA GLU A 23 -5.28 8.86 4.03
C GLU A 23 -4.40 7.61 3.93
N ILE A 24 -3.07 7.78 3.84
CA ILE A 24 -2.12 6.66 3.86
C ILE A 24 -2.11 5.97 5.23
N ILE A 25 -2.18 6.75 6.32
CA ILE A 25 -2.32 6.19 7.67
C ILE A 25 -3.60 5.37 7.79
N ARG A 26 -4.73 5.92 7.30
CA ARG A 26 -6.02 5.22 7.30
C ARG A 26 -5.96 3.93 6.47
N LEU A 27 -5.38 3.98 5.29
CA LEU A 27 -5.16 2.83 4.40
C LEU A 27 -4.42 1.70 5.13
N CYS A 28 -3.31 2.01 5.80
CA CYS A 28 -2.55 1.03 6.58
C CYS A 28 -3.38 0.44 7.74
N LYS A 29 -4.11 1.28 8.47
CA LYS A 29 -4.95 0.82 9.60
C LYS A 29 -6.09 -0.09 9.14
N GLU A 30 -6.75 0.25 8.03
CA GLU A 30 -7.79 -0.58 7.43
C GLU A 30 -7.22 -1.93 6.98
N ALA A 31 -6.03 -1.94 6.36
CA ALA A 31 -5.38 -3.18 5.95
C ALA A 31 -5.04 -4.10 7.13
N ILE A 32 -4.58 -3.55 8.24
CA ILE A 32 -4.37 -4.31 9.49
C ILE A 32 -5.70 -4.84 10.02
N HIS A 33 -6.72 -3.98 10.10
CA HIS A 33 -8.02 -4.32 10.68
C HIS A 33 -8.72 -5.46 9.92
N TYR A 34 -8.69 -5.42 8.59
CA TYR A 34 -9.33 -6.43 7.75
C TYR A 34 -8.43 -7.61 7.38
N GLY A 35 -7.14 -7.58 7.75
CA GLY A 35 -6.19 -8.66 7.43
C GLY A 35 -5.85 -8.74 5.94
N PHE A 36 -5.70 -7.60 5.28
CA PHE A 36 -5.31 -7.53 3.87
C PHE A 36 -3.86 -7.95 3.64
N GLY A 37 -3.56 -8.40 2.42
CA GLY A 37 -2.25 -8.95 2.08
C GLY A 37 -1.19 -7.85 1.89
N CYS A 38 -1.58 -6.74 1.28
CA CYS A 38 -0.67 -5.66 0.92
C CYS A 38 -1.34 -4.30 0.99
N VAL A 39 -0.52 -3.26 1.16
CA VAL A 39 -0.86 -1.87 0.93
C VAL A 39 -0.04 -1.35 -0.26
N MET A 40 -0.72 -0.82 -1.27
CA MET A 40 -0.10 -0.25 -2.47
C MET A 40 -0.11 1.29 -2.41
N VAL A 41 1.07 1.90 -2.44
CA VAL A 41 1.27 3.35 -2.32
C VAL A 41 2.21 3.90 -3.39
N THR A 42 2.33 5.23 -3.48
CA THR A 42 3.37 5.88 -4.28
C THR A 42 4.75 5.72 -3.64
N PRO A 43 5.86 5.83 -4.40
CA PRO A 43 7.22 5.71 -3.86
C PRO A 43 7.50 6.65 -2.68
N THR A 44 6.95 7.86 -2.72
CA THR A 44 7.09 8.87 -1.66
C THR A 44 6.49 8.44 -0.32
N ASN A 45 5.50 7.56 -0.35
CA ASN A 45 4.76 7.10 0.83
C ASN A 45 5.25 5.76 1.39
N VAL A 46 6.18 5.07 0.70
CA VAL A 46 6.71 3.75 1.12
C VAL A 46 7.27 3.80 2.53
N LYS A 47 8.11 4.81 2.84
CA LYS A 47 8.74 4.93 4.16
C LYS A 47 7.69 5.02 5.28
N LEU A 48 6.65 5.83 5.08
CA LEU A 48 5.56 6.00 6.04
C LEU A 48 4.79 4.69 6.23
N ALA A 49 4.35 4.06 5.13
CA ALA A 49 3.60 2.81 5.17
C ALA A 49 4.41 1.68 5.85
N SER A 50 5.70 1.55 5.52
CA SER A 50 6.59 0.55 6.14
C SER A 50 6.78 0.77 7.64
N GLN A 51 6.81 2.03 8.10
CA GLN A 51 6.90 2.33 9.54
C GLN A 51 5.62 1.92 10.27
N ILE A 52 4.45 2.20 9.70
CA ILE A 52 3.14 1.89 10.31
C ILE A 52 2.89 0.37 10.34
N LEU A 53 3.20 -0.33 9.25
CA LEU A 53 2.94 -1.77 9.11
C LEU A 53 4.03 -2.65 9.74
N LYS A 54 5.03 -2.06 10.39
CA LYS A 54 6.13 -2.81 11.02
C LYS A 54 5.59 -3.79 12.06
N GLY A 55 5.98 -5.06 11.92
CA GLY A 55 5.54 -6.14 12.82
C GLY A 55 4.17 -6.72 12.50
N THR A 56 3.51 -6.25 11.43
CA THR A 56 2.26 -6.82 10.92
C THR A 56 2.55 -7.76 9.74
N PRO A 57 1.64 -8.68 9.40
CA PRO A 57 1.77 -9.52 8.21
C PRO A 57 1.46 -8.77 6.90
N VAL A 58 0.98 -7.53 6.96
CA VAL A 58 0.60 -6.73 5.78
C VAL A 58 1.86 -6.23 5.08
N LYS A 59 1.98 -6.51 3.78
CA LYS A 59 3.12 -6.08 2.96
C LYS A 59 2.96 -4.63 2.50
N VAL A 60 4.08 -4.01 2.12
CA VAL A 60 4.08 -2.72 1.42
C VAL A 60 4.52 -2.95 -0.01
N GLY A 61 3.72 -2.52 -0.97
CA GLY A 61 4.07 -2.44 -2.38
C GLY A 61 4.02 -1.01 -2.88
N SER A 62 4.79 -0.72 -3.94
CA SER A 62 4.83 0.59 -4.57
C SER A 62 4.68 0.47 -6.07
N VAL A 63 3.95 1.41 -6.66
CA VAL A 63 3.97 1.62 -8.11
C VAL A 63 5.26 2.34 -8.51
N ILE A 64 5.73 2.13 -9.74
CA ILE A 64 6.86 2.83 -10.37
C ILE A 64 6.42 3.29 -11.75
N GLY A 65 6.75 4.53 -12.10
CA GLY A 65 6.34 5.14 -13.38
C GLY A 65 4.85 5.43 -13.50
N PHE A 66 4.04 5.20 -12.47
CA PHE A 66 2.60 5.42 -12.53
C PHE A 66 2.23 6.92 -12.43
N PRO A 67 1.17 7.40 -13.12
CA PRO A 67 0.29 6.65 -14.02
C PRO A 67 0.76 6.58 -15.48
N THR A 68 1.67 7.45 -15.91
CA THR A 68 1.95 7.66 -17.34
C THR A 68 3.01 6.73 -17.94
N GLY A 69 3.77 6.03 -17.11
CA GLY A 69 4.86 5.14 -17.50
C GLY A 69 6.12 5.85 -18.00
N SER A 70 6.25 7.17 -17.82
CA SER A 70 7.28 7.98 -18.49
C SER A 70 8.65 8.01 -17.80
N THR A 71 8.84 7.23 -16.74
CA THR A 71 10.12 7.14 -16.02
C THR A 71 11.12 6.25 -16.77
N THR A 72 12.40 6.62 -16.78
CA THR A 72 13.46 5.76 -17.32
C THR A 72 13.80 4.62 -16.35
N PRO A 73 14.37 3.50 -16.83
CA PRO A 73 14.81 2.41 -15.95
C PRO A 73 16.00 2.74 -15.04
N LYS A 74 16.65 3.90 -15.23
CA LYS A 74 17.85 4.31 -14.48
C LYS A 74 17.44 5.34 -13.43
N VAL A 75 17.88 5.11 -12.19
CA VAL A 75 17.75 6.02 -11.05
C VAL A 75 18.84 7.08 -11.04
#